data_AF-A0A954L1N2-F1
#
_entry.id   AF-A0A954L1N2-F1
#
_cell.length_a   1.000
_cell.length_b   1.000
_cell.length_c   1.000
_cell.angle_alpha   90.00
_cell.angle_beta   90.00
_cell.angle_gamma   90.00
#
_symmetry.space_group_name_H-M   'P 1'
#
loop_
_entity.id
_entity.type
_entity.pdbx_description
1 polymer ?
#
loop_
_entity_poly.entity_id
_entity_poly.type
_entity_poly.pdbx_seq_one_letter_code
_entity_poly.pdbx_strand_id
1 'polypeptide(L)'
;MLRDWVAVLGRIRRNGRRRRSGMTRRRYVGPTAATVDVLEDRCLLAAVSWDGGAGTLNWADALNWSADAIPAAGDDITINQPSSTILFSGPSITLGSLTTTSLTVQSGTLTVSGALNVSAGSTLRASGATSSMSAPGSVNVDGVSLISEIAGTISLPGLVSYNGNGVYPVLRA
;
A
#
# COMPACT_ATOMS: atom_id res chain seq x y z
N MET A 1 13.31 -56.79 -22.72
CA MET A 1 13.59 -57.73 -23.83
C MET A 1 12.25 -58.11 -24.45
N LEU A 2 11.77 -57.30 -25.41
CA LEU A 2 11.89 -57.50 -26.86
C LEU A 2 10.86 -58.52 -27.39
N ARG A 3 9.78 -58.00 -27.99
CA ARG A 3 8.98 -58.72 -28.99
C ARG A 3 8.47 -57.72 -30.04
N ASP A 4 9.24 -57.63 -31.12
CA ASP A 4 8.84 -57.08 -32.42
C ASP A 4 7.75 -57.95 -33.06
N TRP A 5 6.85 -57.33 -33.83
CA TRP A 5 6.18 -57.98 -34.98
C TRP A 5 6.06 -56.99 -36.14
N VAL A 6 6.28 -57.54 -37.33
CA VAL A 6 6.55 -56.91 -38.62
C VAL A 6 5.29 -56.63 -39.44
N ALA A 7 5.41 -55.64 -40.32
CA ALA A 7 4.48 -55.07 -41.31
C ALA A 7 3.80 -56.03 -42.31
N VAL A 8 2.71 -55.58 -42.95
CA VAL A 8 2.45 -55.78 -44.39
C VAL A 8 1.65 -54.61 -45.00
N LEU A 9 2.09 -54.20 -46.18
CA LEU A 9 1.59 -53.16 -47.08
C LEU A 9 0.31 -53.57 -47.84
N GLY A 10 -0.53 -52.58 -48.17
CA GLY A 10 -1.57 -52.71 -49.20
C GLY A 10 -1.68 -51.43 -50.04
N ARG A 11 -1.06 -51.42 -51.23
CA ARG A 11 -1.21 -50.37 -52.25
C ARG A 11 -2.58 -50.50 -52.94
N ILE A 12 -3.31 -49.40 -53.06
CA ILE A 12 -4.21 -49.18 -54.21
C ILE A 12 -4.00 -47.76 -54.75
N ARG A 13 -3.51 -47.66 -55.99
CA ARG A 13 -3.60 -46.47 -56.84
C ARG A 13 -4.91 -46.54 -57.61
N ARG A 14 -5.61 -45.40 -57.77
CA ARG A 14 -6.20 -44.98 -59.05
C ARG A 14 -6.61 -43.50 -59.03
N ASN A 15 -6.33 -42.87 -60.17
CA ASN A 15 -6.43 -41.44 -60.49
C ASN A 15 -7.86 -40.91 -60.52
N GLY A 16 -7.99 -39.61 -60.23
CA GLY A 16 -9.17 -38.82 -60.55
C GLY A 16 -8.85 -37.33 -60.63
N ARG A 17 -8.30 -36.86 -61.76
CA ARG A 17 -8.22 -35.44 -62.10
C ARG A 17 -9.64 -34.89 -62.28
N ARG A 18 -10.04 -33.90 -61.46
CA ARG A 18 -10.98 -32.85 -61.87
C ARG A 18 -10.55 -31.50 -61.31
N ARG A 19 -10.13 -30.61 -62.21
CA ARG A 19 -10.01 -29.18 -61.97
C ARG A 19 -11.41 -28.59 -61.88
N ARG A 20 -11.69 -27.79 -60.85
CA ARG A 20 -12.62 -26.66 -60.95
C ARG A 20 -12.01 -25.44 -60.27
N SER A 21 -11.84 -24.41 -61.09
CA SER A 21 -11.42 -23.07 -60.74
C SER A 21 -12.32 -22.44 -59.68
N GLY A 22 -11.70 -21.60 -58.87
CA GLY A 22 -12.18 -20.23 -58.65
C GLY A 22 -13.41 -20.09 -57.76
N MET A 23 -13.16 -20.03 -56.45
CA MET A 23 -13.81 -19.00 -55.66
C MET A 23 -12.77 -18.46 -54.68
N THR A 24 -12.19 -17.33 -55.07
CA THR A 24 -11.39 -16.46 -54.22
C THR A 24 -12.22 -16.17 -52.97
N ARG A 25 -11.87 -16.82 -51.85
CA ARG A 25 -12.36 -16.39 -50.53
C ARG A 25 -11.78 -15.00 -50.31
N ARG A 26 -12.60 -14.00 -50.58
CA ARG A 26 -12.40 -12.60 -50.25
C ARG A 26 -11.97 -12.55 -48.79
N ARG A 27 -10.67 -12.29 -48.55
CA ARG A 27 -10.17 -11.99 -47.20
C ARG A 27 -10.86 -10.69 -46.82
N TYR A 28 -11.89 -10.79 -45.99
CA TYR A 28 -12.42 -9.64 -45.28
C TYR A 28 -11.36 -9.28 -44.23
N VAL A 29 -10.35 -8.51 -44.63
CA VAL A 29 -9.48 -7.80 -43.68
C VAL A 29 -10.26 -6.56 -43.28
N GLY A 30 -11.18 -6.73 -42.34
CA GLY A 30 -11.77 -5.60 -41.64
C GLY A 30 -10.70 -5.01 -40.71
N PRO A 31 -10.56 -3.68 -40.64
CA PRO A 31 -9.70 -3.05 -39.64
C PRO A 31 -10.35 -3.17 -38.26
N THR A 32 -9.51 -3.07 -37.23
CA THR A 32 -9.81 -3.08 -35.79
C THR A 32 -9.96 -4.47 -35.16
N ALA A 33 -8.87 -5.23 -35.15
CA ALA A 33 -8.60 -6.06 -33.98
C ALA A 33 -8.41 -5.08 -32.80
N ALA A 34 -9.40 -5.00 -31.90
CA ALA A 34 -9.24 -4.29 -30.65
C ALA A 34 -8.19 -5.06 -29.83
N THR A 35 -6.98 -4.50 -29.74
CA THR A 35 -5.98 -4.97 -28.79
C THR A 35 -6.41 -4.48 -27.42
N VAL A 36 -6.80 -5.40 -26.55
CA VAL A 36 -6.95 -5.09 -25.13
C VAL A 36 -5.53 -5.12 -24.56
N ASP A 37 -5.01 -3.96 -24.18
CA ASP A 37 -3.79 -3.92 -23.38
C ASP A 37 -4.05 -4.63 -22.06
N VAL A 38 -3.10 -5.47 -21.63
CA VAL A 38 -3.13 -6.04 -20.29
C VAL A 38 -3.04 -4.88 -19.33
N LEU A 39 -4.12 -4.63 -18.57
CA LEU A 39 -4.07 -3.72 -17.45
C LEU A 39 -2.97 -4.21 -16.52
N GLU A 40 -1.96 -3.38 -16.32
CA GLU A 40 -0.96 -3.59 -15.28
C GLU A 40 -1.69 -3.87 -13.97
N ASP A 41 -1.22 -4.85 -13.19
CA ASP A 41 -1.75 -5.09 -11.85
C ASP A 41 -1.57 -3.80 -11.05
N ARG A 42 -2.67 -3.10 -10.78
CA ARG A 42 -2.66 -1.99 -9.84
C ARG A 42 -2.56 -2.61 -8.46
N CYS A 43 -1.40 -2.47 -7.82
CA CYS A 43 -1.33 -2.53 -6.38
C CYS A 43 -2.11 -1.30 -5.86
N LEU A 44 -3.42 -1.47 -5.63
CA LEU A 44 -4.25 -0.45 -5.03
C LEU A 44 -3.80 -0.30 -3.57
N LEU A 45 -3.27 0.88 -3.23
CA LEU A 45 -3.10 1.29 -1.84
C LEU A 45 -4.49 1.18 -1.20
N ALA A 46 -4.65 0.30 -0.20
CA ALA A 46 -5.93 0.11 0.43
C ALA A 46 -6.19 1.28 1.38
N ALA A 47 -7.36 1.91 1.26
CA ALA A 47 -7.81 2.88 2.26
C ALA A 47 -8.21 2.12 3.53
N VAL A 48 -7.52 2.39 4.64
CA VAL A 48 -7.74 1.75 5.93
C VAL A 48 -8.08 2.82 6.97
N SER A 49 -9.19 2.65 7.70
CA SER A 49 -9.60 3.63 8.71
C SER A 49 -9.70 3.01 10.10
N TRP A 50 -9.32 3.80 11.10
CA TRP A 50 -9.56 3.46 12.50
C TRP A 50 -11.04 3.56 12.84
N ASP A 51 -11.64 2.48 13.35
CA ASP A 51 -13.03 2.43 13.80
C ASP A 51 -13.17 2.22 15.33
N GLY A 52 -12.11 1.79 16.00
CA GLY A 52 -12.09 1.57 17.45
C GLY A 52 -12.93 0.37 17.92
N GLY A 53 -13.25 -0.59 17.04
CA GLY A 53 -14.10 -1.75 17.38
C GLY A 53 -13.55 -2.65 18.49
N ALA A 54 -12.25 -2.61 18.81
CA ALA A 54 -11.67 -3.35 19.94
C ALA A 54 -11.91 -2.66 21.30
N GLY A 55 -12.29 -1.39 21.31
CA GLY A 55 -12.42 -0.59 22.53
C GLY A 55 -11.07 -0.22 23.19
N THR A 56 -9.97 -0.38 22.46
CA THR A 56 -8.61 -0.03 22.91
C THR A 56 -8.04 1.11 22.05
N LEU A 57 -6.87 1.63 22.42
CA LEU A 57 -6.11 2.60 21.61
C LEU A 57 -4.90 1.97 20.92
N ASN A 58 -4.80 0.64 20.94
CA ASN A 58 -3.64 -0.09 20.45
C ASN A 58 -3.71 -0.28 18.94
N TRP A 59 -2.69 0.21 18.22
CA TRP A 59 -2.55 0.04 16.76
C TRP A 59 -2.57 -1.43 16.33
N ALA A 60 -2.00 -2.31 17.15
CA ALA A 60 -1.87 -3.73 16.81
C ALA A 60 -3.16 -4.55 17.03
N ASP A 61 -4.23 -3.96 17.56
CA ASP A 61 -5.50 -4.66 17.73
C ASP A 61 -6.29 -4.59 16.41
N ALA A 62 -6.40 -5.73 15.73
CA ALA A 62 -7.01 -5.82 14.40
C ALA A 62 -8.45 -5.28 14.35
N LEU A 63 -9.23 -5.48 15.42
CA LEU A 63 -10.61 -5.02 15.56
C LEU A 63 -10.75 -3.49 15.69
N ASN A 64 -9.66 -2.72 15.74
CA ASN A 64 -9.72 -1.25 15.70
C ASN A 64 -9.69 -0.69 14.27
N TRP A 65 -9.63 -1.55 13.26
CA TRP A 65 -9.48 -1.17 11.86
C TRP A 65 -10.67 -1.67 11.04
N SER A 66 -11.08 -0.87 10.05
CA SER A 66 -12.28 -1.08 9.23
C SER A 66 -12.40 -2.41 8.48
N ALA A 67 -11.32 -3.20 8.39
CA ALA A 67 -11.29 -4.53 7.77
C ALA A 67 -11.05 -5.65 8.80
N ASP A 68 -11.14 -5.34 10.10
CA ASP A 68 -10.74 -6.21 11.21
C ASP A 68 -9.33 -6.80 11.01
N ALA A 69 -8.44 -5.98 10.42
CA ALA A 69 -7.09 -6.36 10.03
C ALA A 69 -6.11 -5.19 10.25
N ILE A 70 -4.92 -5.49 10.76
CA ILE A 70 -3.87 -4.50 10.98
C ILE A 70 -3.40 -3.95 9.62
N PRO A 71 -3.23 -2.62 9.47
CA PRO A 71 -2.73 -2.02 8.24
C PRO A 71 -1.41 -2.64 7.77
N ALA A 72 -1.30 -2.83 6.47
CA ALA A 72 -0.13 -3.32 5.77
C ALA A 72 0.72 -2.17 5.21
N ALA A 73 1.93 -2.52 4.74
CA ALA A 73 2.80 -1.55 4.09
C ALA A 73 2.16 -1.03 2.80
N GLY A 74 2.22 0.28 2.59
CA GLY A 74 1.59 0.97 1.47
C GLY A 74 0.16 1.44 1.72
N ASP A 75 -0.50 1.04 2.82
CA ASP A 75 -1.89 1.45 3.06
C ASP A 75 -2.02 2.96 3.28
N ASP A 76 -3.18 3.50 2.88
CA ASP A 76 -3.59 4.88 3.09
C ASP A 76 -4.46 4.95 4.34
N ILE A 77 -3.90 5.49 5.42
CA ILE A 77 -4.50 5.39 6.75
C ILE A 77 -5.22 6.67 7.14
N THR A 78 -6.45 6.54 7.63
CA THR A 78 -7.21 7.64 8.25
C THR A 78 -7.60 7.30 9.69
N ILE A 79 -7.20 8.17 10.63
CA ILE A 79 -7.53 8.07 12.05
C ILE A 79 -8.23 9.36 12.46
N ASN A 80 -9.55 9.30 12.66
CA ASN A 80 -10.34 10.45 13.10
C ASN A 80 -10.83 10.27 14.54
N GLN A 81 -9.90 10.40 15.49
CA GLN A 81 -10.15 10.22 16.92
C GLN A 81 -9.66 11.46 17.70
N PRO A 82 -10.39 12.58 17.67
CA PRO A 82 -9.90 13.87 18.18
C PRO A 82 -9.63 13.87 19.69
N SER A 83 -10.33 13.02 20.45
CA SER A 83 -10.21 12.93 21.90
C SER A 83 -9.30 11.79 22.37
N SER A 84 -8.54 11.16 21.48
CA SER A 84 -7.72 10.00 21.80
C SER A 84 -6.38 10.01 21.10
N THR A 85 -5.40 9.38 21.75
CA THR A 85 -4.05 9.20 21.22
C THR A 85 -3.85 7.74 20.88
N ILE A 86 -3.68 7.44 19.59
CA ILE A 86 -3.41 6.08 19.15
C ILE A 86 -1.97 5.70 19.51
N LEU A 87 -1.77 4.44 19.93
CA LEU A 87 -0.49 3.92 20.37
C LEU A 87 0.06 2.93 19.34
N PHE A 88 1.13 3.32 18.65
CA PHE A 88 1.88 2.45 17.77
C PHE A 88 3.02 1.77 18.54
N SER A 89 2.92 0.45 18.65
CA SER A 89 3.99 -0.44 19.12
C SER A 89 4.03 -1.65 18.21
N GLY A 90 5.13 -1.85 17.47
CA GLY A 90 5.18 -2.94 16.51
C GLY A 90 6.45 -2.97 15.65
N PRO A 91 6.51 -3.90 14.70
CA PRO A 91 7.57 -3.92 13.70
C PRO A 91 7.52 -2.66 12.83
N SER A 92 8.66 -2.30 12.24
CA SER A 92 8.73 -1.16 11.34
C SER A 92 7.84 -1.34 10.11
N ILE A 93 7.11 -0.29 9.74
CA ILE A 93 6.17 -0.27 8.63
C ILE A 93 6.32 1.02 7.82
N THR A 94 6.08 0.94 6.50
CA THR A 94 6.02 2.10 5.62
C THR A 94 4.61 2.21 5.03
N LEU A 95 3.92 3.31 5.33
CA LEU A 95 2.56 3.61 4.87
C LEU A 95 2.59 4.41 3.56
N GLY A 96 1.50 4.32 2.80
CA GLY A 96 1.24 5.16 1.63
C GLY A 96 0.94 6.59 2.08
N SER A 97 -0.04 6.77 2.96
CA SER A 97 -0.35 8.05 3.59
C SER A 97 -0.90 7.88 5.00
N LEU A 98 -0.87 8.95 5.78
CA LEU A 98 -1.44 8.99 7.11
C LEU A 98 -2.12 10.33 7.35
N THR A 99 -3.42 10.29 7.58
CA THR A 99 -4.20 11.41 8.13
C THR A 99 -4.63 11.05 9.54
N THR A 100 -4.22 11.84 10.55
CA THR A 100 -4.46 11.50 11.96
C THR A 100 -4.71 12.72 12.85
N THR A 101 -5.21 12.45 14.05
CA THR A 101 -5.26 13.39 15.18
C THR A 101 -4.00 13.18 16.03
N SER A 102 -4.09 12.53 17.18
CA SER A 102 -2.93 12.28 18.05
C SER A 102 -2.39 10.85 17.90
N LEU A 103 -1.07 10.72 17.79
CA LEU A 103 -0.38 9.45 17.61
C LEU A 103 0.94 9.42 18.40
N THR A 104 1.15 8.33 19.14
CA THR A 104 2.42 8.06 19.83
C THR A 104 3.07 6.80 19.27
N VAL A 105 4.30 6.92 18.77
CA VAL A 105 5.17 5.80 18.41
C VAL A 105 6.01 5.44 19.63
N GLN A 106 5.76 4.26 20.20
CA GLN A 106 6.41 3.79 21.42
C GLN A 106 7.57 2.82 21.11
N SER A 107 7.50 2.10 19.99
CA SER A 107 8.57 1.22 19.50
C SER A 107 8.47 1.03 17.99
N GLY A 108 9.57 0.60 17.35
CA GLY A 108 9.64 0.39 15.91
C GLY A 108 9.71 1.69 15.11
N THR A 109 9.71 1.56 13.78
CA THR A 109 9.76 2.71 12.87
C THR A 109 8.47 2.82 12.06
N LEU A 110 7.77 3.95 12.18
CA LEU A 110 6.63 4.29 11.35
C LEU A 110 7.07 5.29 10.27
N THR A 111 7.11 4.84 9.03
CA THR A 111 7.43 5.71 7.88
C THR A 111 6.17 6.04 7.10
N VAL A 112 5.96 7.30 6.74
CA VAL A 112 4.88 7.74 5.85
C VAL A 112 5.51 8.23 4.56
N SER A 113 5.45 7.40 3.51
CA SER A 113 6.15 7.66 2.25
C SER A 113 5.48 8.75 1.40
N GLY A 114 4.15 8.83 1.44
CA GLY A 114 3.35 9.89 0.83
C GLY A 114 2.98 10.98 1.83
N ALA A 115 1.71 11.40 1.82
CA ALA A 115 1.27 12.55 2.62
C ALA A 115 1.09 12.18 4.11
N LEU A 116 1.67 13.00 4.99
CA LEU A 116 1.38 13.04 6.42
C LEU A 116 0.55 14.29 6.74
N ASN A 117 -0.69 14.11 7.19
CA ASN A 117 -1.55 15.18 7.66
C ASN A 117 -1.91 14.94 9.13
N VAL A 118 -1.55 15.87 10.00
CA VAL A 118 -1.88 15.79 11.43
C VAL A 118 -2.72 17.00 11.81
N SER A 119 -3.86 16.74 12.45
CA SER A 119 -4.82 17.79 12.80
C SER A 119 -4.24 18.78 13.81
N ALA A 120 -4.42 20.08 13.58
CA ALA A 120 -4.00 21.13 14.51
C ALA A 120 -4.55 20.90 15.93
N GLY A 121 -3.77 21.23 16.95
CA GLY A 121 -4.09 20.96 18.36
C GLY A 121 -3.80 19.52 18.81
N SER A 122 -3.33 18.65 17.91
CA SER A 122 -2.96 17.27 18.24
C SER A 122 -1.51 17.13 18.69
N THR A 123 -1.14 15.92 19.15
CA THR A 123 0.24 15.57 19.50
C THR A 123 0.77 14.44 18.62
N LEU A 124 1.97 14.64 18.08
CA LEU A 124 2.77 13.60 17.44
C LEU A 124 3.99 13.32 18.31
N ARG A 125 4.08 12.10 18.85
CA ARG A 125 5.10 11.74 19.84
C ARG A 125 5.89 10.50 19.44
N ALA A 126 7.20 10.53 19.65
CA ALA A 126 8.07 9.36 19.65
C ALA A 126 8.67 9.22 21.06
N SER A 127 8.36 8.13 21.78
CA SER A 127 8.64 8.03 23.23
C SER A 127 9.39 6.77 23.67
N GLY A 128 10.06 6.07 22.76
CA GLY A 128 10.87 4.89 23.09
C GLY A 128 12.26 4.93 22.45
N ALA A 129 13.22 4.25 23.08
CA ALA A 129 14.62 4.24 22.64
C ALA A 129 14.85 3.76 21.21
N THR A 130 13.92 2.96 20.69
CA THR A 130 13.92 2.44 19.32
C THR A 130 12.75 2.96 18.49
N SER A 131 12.02 3.96 19.01
CA SER A 131 10.89 4.57 18.31
C SER A 131 11.39 5.60 17.29
N SER A 132 10.87 5.51 16.08
CA SER A 132 11.15 6.48 15.03
C SER A 132 9.92 6.73 14.20
N MET A 133 9.70 7.99 13.86
CA MET A 133 8.77 8.41 12.82
C MET A 133 9.53 9.15 11.73
N SER A 134 9.28 8.78 10.47
CA SER A 134 9.87 9.43 9.30
C SER A 134 8.79 9.78 8.28
N ALA A 135 8.78 11.02 7.79
CA ALA A 135 7.89 11.46 6.72
C ALA A 135 8.66 12.23 5.63
N PRO A 136 9.20 11.52 4.62
CA PRO A 136 9.87 12.14 3.48
C PRO A 136 8.93 12.73 2.42
N GLY A 137 7.66 12.29 2.37
CA GLY A 137 6.65 12.88 1.49
C GLY A 137 6.09 14.21 2.05
N SER A 138 5.03 14.74 1.44
CA SER A 138 4.41 16.01 1.87
C SER A 138 3.97 15.95 3.33
N VAL A 139 4.38 16.93 4.16
CA VAL A 139 4.01 17.00 5.58
C VAL A 139 3.21 18.26 5.90
N ASN A 140 2.04 18.08 6.53
CA ASN A 140 1.26 19.12 7.18
C ASN A 140 1.09 18.81 8.67
N VAL A 141 1.79 19.57 9.52
CA VAL A 141 1.76 19.44 11.00
C VAL A 141 1.60 20.82 11.67
N ASP A 142 0.96 21.77 11.00
CA ASP A 142 0.71 23.09 11.58
C ASP A 142 -0.22 23.00 12.79
N GLY A 143 0.16 23.68 13.87
CA GLY A 143 -0.53 23.66 15.16
C GLY A 143 -0.37 22.34 15.93
N VAL A 144 0.51 21.43 15.52
CA VAL A 144 0.74 20.13 16.18
C VAL A 144 1.87 20.24 17.20
N SER A 145 1.74 19.58 18.35
CA SER A 145 2.84 19.40 19.30
C SER A 145 3.72 18.22 18.88
N LEU A 146 4.97 18.50 18.48
CA LEU A 146 5.98 17.50 18.14
C LEU A 146 6.84 17.16 19.36
N ILE A 147 6.80 15.91 19.83
CA ILE A 147 7.45 15.48 21.07
C ILE A 147 8.38 14.29 20.82
N SER A 148 9.67 14.47 21.12
CA SER A 148 10.68 13.41 21.14
C SER A 148 11.11 13.17 22.59
N GLU A 149 11.02 11.92 23.03
CA GLU A 149 11.38 11.51 24.39
C GLU A 149 12.06 10.14 24.36
N ILE A 150 12.85 9.84 25.40
CA ILE A 150 13.52 8.53 25.56
C ILE A 150 14.27 8.14 24.27
N ALA A 151 15.01 9.07 23.67
CA ALA A 151 15.71 8.90 22.40
C ALA A 151 14.85 8.57 21.16
N GLY A 152 13.52 8.64 21.27
CA GLY A 152 12.61 8.53 20.14
C GLY A 152 12.84 9.65 19.14
N THR A 153 12.77 9.36 17.84
CA THR A 153 13.09 10.34 16.79
C THR A 153 11.87 10.68 15.95
N ILE A 154 11.73 11.96 15.58
CA ILE A 154 10.76 12.43 14.58
C ILE A 154 11.57 13.13 13.48
N SER A 155 11.56 12.58 12.28
CA SER A 155 12.23 13.12 11.10
C SER A 155 11.19 13.48 10.05
N LEU A 156 11.08 14.76 9.71
CA LEU A 156 10.08 15.25 8.76
C LEU A 156 10.77 15.95 7.57
N PRO A 157 11.58 15.23 6.75
CA PRO A 157 12.32 15.86 5.67
C PRO A 157 11.43 16.47 4.57
N GLY A 158 10.17 16.06 4.46
CA GLY A 158 9.20 16.70 3.57
C GLY A 158 8.40 17.86 4.18
N LEU A 159 8.77 18.31 5.38
CA LEU A 159 8.17 19.49 6.02
C LEU A 159 8.77 20.78 5.44
N VAL A 160 7.93 21.62 4.83
CA VAL A 160 8.34 22.88 4.20
C VAL A 160 8.17 24.08 5.13
N SER A 161 7.13 24.06 5.98
CA SER A 161 6.83 25.11 6.96
C SER A 161 6.19 24.50 8.20
N TYR A 162 6.39 25.13 9.35
CA TYR A 162 5.77 24.69 10.61
C TYR A 162 5.36 25.90 11.45
N ASN A 163 4.07 26.05 11.67
CA ASN A 163 3.50 26.98 12.62
C ASN A 163 3.14 26.23 13.92
N GLY A 164 4.08 26.17 14.86
CA GLY A 164 3.90 25.39 16.08
C GLY A 164 2.81 25.92 17.02
N ASN A 165 2.32 25.04 17.91
CA ASN A 165 1.23 25.34 18.85
C ASN A 165 1.64 26.23 20.05
N GLY A 166 2.71 27.03 19.94
CA GLY A 166 3.20 27.90 21.03
C GLY A 166 3.79 27.19 22.27
N VAL A 167 3.83 25.85 22.29
CA VAL A 167 4.44 25.07 23.38
C VAL A 167 5.89 24.77 23.01
N TYR A 168 6.83 25.60 23.49
CA TYR A 168 8.25 25.28 23.38
C TYR A 168 8.60 24.17 24.39
N PRO A 169 9.08 22.98 23.97
CA PRO A 169 9.67 22.05 24.91
C PRO A 169 10.94 22.70 25.48
N VAL A 170 10.98 22.85 26.81
CA VAL A 170 12.18 23.26 27.53
C VAL A 170 13.27 22.22 27.22
N LEU A 171 14.27 22.61 26.43
CA LEU A 171 15.49 21.84 26.28
C LEU A 171 16.12 21.72 27.67
N ARG A 172 16.01 20.55 28.30
CA ARG A 172 16.92 20.20 29.39
C ARG A 172 18.19 19.68 28.73
N ALA A 173 19.25 20.46 28.89
CA ALA A 173 20.63 20.08 28.58
C ALA A 173 21.05 18.84 29.37
#